data_AF-A0A951X6R9-F1
#
_entry.id   AF-A0A951X6R9-F1
#
_cell.length_a   1.000
_cell.length_b   1.000
_cell.length_c   1.000
_cell.angle_alpha   90.00
_cell.angle_beta   90.00
_cell.angle_gamma   90.00
#
_symmetry.space_group_name_H-M   'P 1'
#
loop_
_entity.id
_entity.type
_entity.pdbx_description
1 polymer ?
#
loop_
_entity_poly.entity_id
_entity_poly.type
_entity_poly.pdbx_seq_one_letter_code
_entity_poly.pdbx_strand_id
1 'polypeptide(L)'
;MSTVGYGSARKGASALRTIWFVIAVLALILVPGPVFAQDPANESTWWEARGGDAMVHLYFYWSKTCPHCREAHPFVEELPERYPWLILHSLEISENRSNAEHYSVMAQALGQESLYVPAFIFCGYMTTGYDRAETTGQALAANLESCHAWLVENKLAAVAAPAVPATEEAAAAAAGVASPSTDEAAPPLAGGISEEPTTIALPLVGLLNVQGLSLPLLTLVIAGMDAFNPCAFFVLMFLLSLMVHAGSRRRMLLIGGVFVLFSGLIYFVFMAAWLNLFLVVGELVWITTLAGLIAVAIGLINIKDFFWFKQGVSLSIPERAKPGLYQRSRSLLKASSLPAMLAGTAVLAIAANSYELLCTSGFPMVYTRALTLHELPTLLFYGYLAAYNVVYVVPLLLIVLLFTLRFGARKLSEREGRVLKLLSGSMMALLGITLVVAPALLNEVTTALLLLLAAGIITAVLVWLDRHYIHREHMGHARRGS
;
A
#
# COMPACT_ATOMS: atom_id res chain seq x y z
N MET A 1 47.44 -1.16 47.00
CA MET A 1 47.31 -0.03 46.07
C MET A 1 47.09 -0.58 44.66
N SER A 2 46.08 -0.04 43.98
CA SER A 2 45.93 0.03 42.51
C SER A 2 45.60 -1.23 41.71
N THR A 3 44.31 -1.52 41.53
CA THR A 3 43.75 -2.02 40.24
C THR A 3 42.30 -1.54 40.08
N VAL A 4 42.15 -0.23 39.81
CA VAL A 4 40.90 0.35 39.30
C VAL A 4 40.89 0.21 37.77
N GLY A 5 39.75 -0.22 37.22
CA GLY A 5 39.24 0.29 35.94
C GLY A 5 39.75 -0.37 34.67
N TYR A 6 39.18 -1.54 34.29
CA TYR A 6 39.19 -1.98 32.89
C TYR A 6 37.91 -2.71 32.42
N GLY A 7 36.90 -2.89 33.30
CA GLY A 7 35.74 -3.73 33.03
C GLY A 7 34.47 -3.03 32.50
N SER A 8 34.29 -1.71 32.72
CA SER A 8 33.05 -1.01 32.30
C SER A 8 33.13 -0.44 30.89
N ALA A 9 34.32 -0.09 30.39
CA ALA A 9 34.51 0.49 29.06
C ALA A 9 34.27 -0.54 27.92
N ARG A 10 34.55 -1.83 28.15
CA ARG A 10 34.33 -2.90 27.15
C ARG A 10 32.85 -3.24 26.91
N LYS A 11 31.98 -3.00 27.89
CA LYS A 11 30.53 -3.33 27.81
C LYS A 11 29.69 -2.21 27.16
N GLY A 12 30.10 -0.95 27.33
CA GLY A 12 29.49 0.17 26.60
C GLY A 12 29.76 0.12 25.09
N ALA A 13 30.96 -0.33 24.70
CA ALA A 13 31.35 -0.48 23.30
C ALA A 13 30.59 -1.61 22.57
N SER A 14 30.17 -2.68 23.27
CA SER A 14 29.35 -3.74 22.65
C SER A 14 27.89 -3.32 22.47
N ALA A 15 27.33 -2.58 23.44
CA ALA A 15 25.95 -2.07 23.34
C ALA A 15 25.81 -1.02 22.22
N LEU A 16 26.79 -0.12 22.09
CA LEU A 16 26.81 0.86 20.99
C LEU A 16 26.98 0.17 19.62
N ARG A 17 27.79 -0.90 19.55
CA ARG A 17 27.95 -1.72 18.34
C ARG A 17 26.68 -2.45 17.94
N THR A 18 25.88 -2.96 18.89
CA THR A 18 24.62 -3.63 18.57
C THR A 18 23.51 -2.64 18.18
N ILE A 19 23.47 -1.45 18.79
CA ILE A 19 22.56 -0.37 18.36
C ILE A 19 22.91 0.08 16.94
N TRP A 20 24.20 0.29 16.65
CA TRP A 20 24.67 0.59 15.30
C TRP A 20 24.43 -0.56 14.31
N PHE A 21 24.49 -1.81 14.75
CA PHE A 21 24.17 -2.97 13.92
C PHE A 21 22.67 -3.05 13.60
N VAL A 22 21.78 -2.73 14.56
CA VAL A 22 20.33 -2.67 14.33
C VAL A 22 19.95 -1.47 13.45
N ILE A 23 20.58 -0.31 13.65
CA ILE A 23 20.42 0.85 12.76
C ILE A 23 20.96 0.52 11.36
N ALA A 24 22.09 -0.19 11.25
CA ALA A 24 22.64 -0.63 9.98
C ALA A 24 21.76 -1.68 9.28
N VAL A 25 21.13 -2.60 10.02
CA VAL A 25 20.18 -3.58 9.45
C VAL A 25 18.87 -2.91 9.03
N LEU A 26 18.35 -1.95 9.82
CA LEU A 26 17.21 -1.12 9.43
C LEU A 26 17.53 -0.23 8.21
N ALA A 27 18.75 0.30 8.12
CA ALA A 27 19.23 1.06 6.96
C ALA A 27 19.47 0.17 5.73
N LEU A 28 19.89 -1.10 5.91
CA LEU A 28 20.09 -2.07 4.82
C LEU A 28 18.77 -2.57 4.21
N ILE A 29 17.68 -2.56 4.98
CA ILE A 29 16.31 -2.89 4.52
C ILE A 29 15.67 -1.68 3.79
N LEU A 30 16.20 -0.47 3.97
CA LEU A 30 15.76 0.77 3.33
C LEU A 30 16.56 1.13 2.07
N VAL A 31 17.45 0.24 1.58
CA VAL A 31 18.16 0.45 0.31
C VAL A 31 17.29 -0.07 -0.83
N PRO A 32 16.86 0.78 -1.79
CA PRO A 32 16.21 0.30 -3.00
C PRO A 32 17.19 -0.57 -3.78
N GLY A 33 16.80 -1.81 -4.10
CA GLY A 33 17.62 -2.74 -4.88
C GLY A 33 17.87 -2.24 -6.31
N PRO A 34 18.92 -2.74 -6.99
CA PRO A 34 19.17 -2.41 -8.38
C PRO A 34 18.07 -2.99 -9.26
N VAL A 35 17.47 -2.14 -10.08
CA VAL A 35 16.48 -2.54 -11.09
C VAL A 35 17.24 -3.01 -12.34
N PHE A 36 16.96 -4.24 -12.79
CA PHE A 36 17.48 -4.75 -14.06
C PHE A 36 16.53 -4.37 -15.20
N ALA A 37 17.11 -3.94 -16.32
CA ALA A 37 16.41 -3.53 -17.53
C ALA A 37 15.88 -4.73 -18.34
N GLN A 38 14.76 -4.53 -19.02
CA GLN A 38 14.10 -5.46 -19.94
C GLN A 38 13.74 -4.73 -21.26
N ASP A 39 13.52 -5.51 -22.32
CA ASP A 39 13.52 -5.14 -23.74
C ASP A 39 12.27 -4.38 -24.25
N PRO A 40 12.36 -3.66 -25.39
CA PRO A 40 11.36 -2.70 -25.85
C PRO A 40 10.10 -3.33 -26.47
N ALA A 41 8.97 -2.68 -26.21
CA ALA A 41 7.68 -2.95 -26.82
C ALA A 41 7.71 -2.75 -28.35
N ASN A 42 6.96 -3.62 -29.04
CA ASN A 42 6.68 -3.69 -30.48
C ASN A 42 6.85 -2.35 -31.24
N GLU A 43 7.94 -2.24 -32.01
CA GLU A 43 8.41 -1.02 -32.72
C GLU A 43 7.38 -0.42 -33.70
N SER A 44 6.35 -1.17 -34.10
CA SER A 44 5.31 -0.73 -35.06
C SER A 44 4.21 0.15 -34.48
N THR A 45 4.23 0.43 -33.17
CA THR A 45 3.16 1.19 -32.49
C THR A 45 3.33 2.71 -32.65
N TRP A 46 4.55 3.18 -32.89
CA TRP A 46 4.91 4.60 -32.78
C TRP A 46 5.08 5.32 -34.12
N TRP A 47 5.25 4.55 -35.19
CA TRP A 47 5.46 5.07 -36.53
C TRP A 47 5.07 4.03 -37.58
N GLU A 48 4.79 4.50 -38.79
CA GLU A 48 4.57 3.64 -39.95
C GLU A 48 5.24 4.24 -41.20
N ALA A 49 5.67 3.39 -42.14
CA ALA A 49 6.17 3.85 -43.43
C ALA A 49 5.00 4.01 -44.42
N ARG A 50 4.76 5.22 -44.91
CA ARG A 50 3.69 5.48 -45.89
C ARG A 50 4.25 6.26 -47.08
N GLY A 51 4.24 5.64 -48.25
CA GLY A 51 4.70 6.30 -49.49
C GLY A 51 6.20 6.62 -49.53
N GLY A 52 7.02 5.96 -48.72
CA GLY A 52 8.47 6.21 -48.62
C GLY A 52 8.86 7.26 -47.58
N ASP A 53 7.92 7.70 -46.73
CA ASP A 53 8.15 8.65 -45.64
C ASP A 53 7.79 8.06 -44.26
N ALA A 54 8.39 8.58 -43.18
CA ALA A 54 8.16 8.13 -41.80
C ALA A 54 6.98 8.87 -41.19
N MET A 55 5.84 8.20 -41.05
CA MET A 55 4.71 8.78 -40.36
C MET A 55 4.85 8.56 -38.86
N VAL A 56 4.92 9.63 -38.07
CA VAL A 56 5.02 9.56 -36.60
C VAL A 56 3.63 9.60 -35.99
N HIS A 57 3.32 8.67 -35.09
CA HIS A 57 2.07 8.67 -34.34
C HIS A 57 2.23 9.50 -33.05
N LEU A 58 1.40 10.54 -32.92
CA LEU A 58 1.25 11.32 -31.69
C LEU A 58 -0.10 11.03 -31.05
N TYR A 59 -0.09 10.42 -29.87
CA TYR A 59 -1.27 10.22 -29.06
C TYR A 59 -1.44 11.34 -28.05
N PHE A 60 -2.50 12.11 -28.20
CA PHE A 60 -2.86 13.22 -27.32
C PHE A 60 -4.07 12.84 -26.47
N TYR A 61 -3.85 12.56 -25.19
CA TYR A 61 -4.90 12.21 -24.24
C TYR A 61 -5.31 13.42 -23.41
N TRP A 62 -6.61 13.68 -23.36
CA TRP A 62 -7.16 14.89 -22.74
C TRP A 62 -8.53 14.67 -22.10
N SER A 63 -8.93 15.59 -21.21
CA SER A 63 -10.24 15.58 -20.54
C SER A 63 -10.97 16.90 -20.76
N LYS A 64 -12.29 16.85 -20.92
CA LYS A 64 -13.14 18.07 -21.01
C LYS A 64 -13.05 18.97 -19.78
N THR A 65 -12.76 18.41 -18.61
CA THR A 65 -12.71 19.14 -17.33
C THR A 65 -11.33 19.70 -17.02
N CYS A 66 -10.32 19.41 -17.84
CA CYS A 66 -8.93 19.78 -17.64
C CYS A 66 -8.60 21.16 -18.26
N PRO A 67 -8.24 22.19 -17.47
CA PRO A 67 -7.92 23.53 -18.00
C PRO A 67 -6.72 23.55 -18.95
N HIS A 68 -5.62 22.88 -18.59
CA HIS A 68 -4.41 22.78 -19.41
C HIS A 68 -4.63 22.02 -20.72
N CYS A 69 -5.60 21.12 -20.76
CA CYS A 69 -5.98 20.42 -21.99
C CYS A 69 -6.65 21.37 -22.98
N ARG A 70 -7.47 22.31 -22.50
CA ARG A 70 -8.08 23.35 -23.35
C ARG A 70 -7.03 24.32 -23.91
N GLU A 71 -5.99 24.59 -23.14
CA GLU A 71 -4.85 25.41 -23.57
C GLU A 71 -3.98 24.68 -24.60
N ALA A 72 -3.79 23.36 -24.46
CA ALA A 72 -3.05 22.53 -25.39
C ALA A 72 -3.75 22.31 -26.73
N HIS A 73 -5.08 22.13 -26.71
CA HIS A 73 -5.88 21.79 -27.88
C HIS A 73 -5.59 22.58 -29.16
N PRO A 74 -5.65 23.93 -29.17
CA PRO A 74 -5.45 24.69 -30.39
C PRO A 74 -4.06 24.47 -30.98
N PHE A 75 -3.03 24.38 -30.14
CA PHE A 75 -1.67 24.13 -30.60
C PHE A 75 -1.49 22.72 -31.17
N VAL A 76 -2.05 21.71 -30.51
CA VAL A 76 -1.85 20.29 -30.87
C VAL A 76 -2.62 19.91 -32.13
N GLU A 77 -3.85 20.38 -32.28
CA GLU A 77 -4.69 20.12 -33.45
C GLU A 77 -4.16 20.79 -34.73
N GLU A 78 -3.35 21.85 -34.62
CA GLU A 78 -2.66 22.49 -35.75
C GLU A 78 -1.41 21.72 -36.21
N LEU A 79 -0.87 20.79 -35.39
CA LEU A 79 0.39 20.10 -35.71
C LEU A 79 0.34 19.28 -37.01
N PRO A 80 -0.73 18.53 -37.35
CA PRO A 80 -0.77 17.77 -38.61
C PRO A 80 -0.78 18.65 -39.87
N GLU A 81 -1.26 19.90 -39.78
CA GLU A 81 -1.19 20.86 -40.89
C GLU A 81 0.23 21.39 -41.07
N ARG A 82 0.94 21.60 -39.96
CA ARG A 82 2.34 22.05 -39.94
C ARG A 82 3.32 20.93 -40.31
N TYR A 83 3.01 19.69 -39.93
CA TYR A 83 3.84 18.51 -40.10
C TYR A 83 3.04 17.42 -40.83
N PRO A 84 3.08 17.36 -42.17
CA PRO A 84 2.32 16.38 -42.95
C PRO A 84 2.68 14.91 -42.67
N TRP A 85 3.86 14.68 -42.06
CA TRP A 85 4.34 13.38 -41.60
C TRP A 85 3.82 12.98 -40.21
N LEU A 86 3.01 13.81 -39.55
CA LEU A 86 2.49 13.55 -38.21
C LEU A 86 1.05 13.04 -38.27
N ILE A 87 0.80 11.88 -37.65
CA ILE A 87 -0.53 11.32 -37.43
C ILE A 87 -0.95 11.62 -35.99
N LEU A 88 -1.91 12.55 -35.84
CA LEU A 88 -2.47 12.90 -34.53
C LEU A 88 -3.65 11.98 -34.17
N HIS A 89 -3.55 11.35 -33.00
CA HIS A 89 -4.64 10.65 -32.33
C HIS A 89 -5.12 11.49 -31.14
N SER A 90 -6.12 12.34 -31.36
CA SER A 90 -6.73 13.17 -30.32
C SER A 90 -7.80 12.36 -29.57
N LEU A 91 -7.55 12.04 -28.30
CA LEU A 91 -8.31 11.05 -27.53
C LEU A 91 -8.84 11.67 -26.22
N GLU A 92 -10.14 11.97 -26.21
CA GLU A 92 -10.86 12.40 -25.01
C GLU A 92 -11.07 11.21 -24.07
N ILE A 93 -10.73 11.32 -22.78
CA ILE A 93 -10.76 10.20 -21.83
C ILE A 93 -11.81 10.31 -20.73
N SER A 94 -12.41 11.49 -20.51
CA SER A 94 -13.36 11.68 -19.39
C SER A 94 -14.73 11.06 -19.65
N GLU A 95 -15.17 11.00 -20.91
CA GLU A 95 -16.44 10.39 -21.31
C GLU A 95 -16.26 9.16 -22.19
N ASN A 96 -15.04 8.89 -22.68
CA ASN A 96 -14.76 7.71 -23.49
C ASN A 96 -13.80 6.75 -22.76
N ARG A 97 -14.38 5.70 -22.20
CA ARG A 97 -13.67 4.67 -21.46
C ARG A 97 -12.63 3.92 -22.31
N SER A 98 -12.94 3.65 -23.58
CA SER A 98 -12.00 2.96 -24.47
C SER A 98 -10.73 3.78 -24.69
N ASN A 99 -10.85 5.10 -24.77
CA ASN A 99 -9.70 6.00 -24.86
C ASN A 99 -8.89 6.05 -23.55
N ALA A 100 -9.56 6.02 -22.40
CA ALA A 100 -8.90 5.95 -21.09
C ALA A 100 -8.14 4.63 -20.90
N GLU A 101 -8.72 3.51 -21.33
CA GLU A 101 -8.07 2.20 -21.35
C GLU A 101 -6.89 2.20 -22.31
N HIS A 102 -7.05 2.76 -23.51
CA HIS A 102 -5.97 2.93 -24.46
C HIS A 102 -4.84 3.79 -23.89
N TYR A 103 -5.15 4.86 -23.15
CA TYR A 103 -4.14 5.66 -22.46
C TYR A 103 -3.37 4.84 -21.42
N SER A 104 -4.09 4.06 -20.61
CA SER A 104 -3.48 3.17 -19.63
C SER A 104 -2.54 2.16 -20.27
N VAL A 105 -2.96 1.51 -21.35
CA VAL A 105 -2.14 0.52 -22.07
C VAL A 105 -0.89 1.17 -22.66
N MET A 106 -1.05 2.33 -23.31
CA MET A 106 0.06 3.03 -23.95
C MET A 106 1.06 3.61 -22.95
N ALA A 107 0.60 4.15 -21.82
CA ALA A 107 1.47 4.60 -20.74
C ALA A 107 2.23 3.42 -20.10
N GLN A 108 1.55 2.30 -19.86
CA GLN A 108 2.16 1.09 -19.30
C GLN A 108 3.23 0.50 -20.21
N ALA A 109 3.01 0.51 -21.54
CA ALA A 109 4.01 0.07 -22.52
C ALA A 109 5.33 0.88 -22.45
N LEU A 110 5.31 2.05 -21.81
CA LEU A 110 6.47 2.91 -21.57
C LEU A 110 6.97 2.88 -20.12
N GLY A 111 6.47 1.96 -19.30
CA GLY A 111 6.80 1.89 -17.88
C GLY A 111 6.31 3.10 -17.07
N GLN A 112 5.30 3.83 -17.57
CA GLN A 112 4.75 5.02 -16.91
C GLN A 112 3.27 4.85 -16.56
N GLU A 113 2.78 5.68 -15.64
CA GLU A 113 1.38 5.63 -15.20
C GLU A 113 0.52 6.70 -15.90
N SER A 114 -0.74 6.35 -16.20
CA SER A 114 -1.74 7.22 -16.83
C SER A 114 -2.44 8.16 -15.82
N LEU A 115 -1.66 8.93 -15.06
CA LEU A 115 -2.17 9.74 -13.94
C LEU A 115 -2.63 11.15 -14.34
N TYR A 116 -2.05 11.73 -15.39
CA TYR A 116 -2.17 13.16 -15.68
C TYR A 116 -2.58 13.42 -17.12
N VAL A 117 -3.40 14.45 -17.32
CA VAL A 117 -3.72 15.01 -18.65
C VAL A 117 -3.48 16.52 -18.64
N PRO A 118 -3.07 17.15 -19.76
CA PRO A 118 -2.85 16.53 -21.06
C PRO A 118 -1.61 15.62 -21.07
N ALA A 119 -1.69 14.51 -21.80
CA ALA A 119 -0.57 13.59 -22.00
C ALA A 119 -0.29 13.39 -23.49
N PHE A 120 1.00 13.33 -23.83
CA PHE A 120 1.50 13.19 -25.18
C PHE A 120 2.40 11.97 -25.24
N ILE A 121 2.05 11.01 -26.10
CA ILE A 121 2.84 9.79 -26.29
C ILE A 121 3.24 9.66 -27.76
N PHE A 122 4.54 9.54 -28.02
CA PHE A 122 5.12 9.36 -29.35
C PHE A 122 6.51 8.75 -29.23
N CYS A 123 6.93 7.94 -30.21
CA CYS A 123 8.31 7.45 -30.33
C CYS A 123 8.91 6.80 -29.07
N GLY A 124 8.12 6.02 -28.34
CA GLY A 124 8.60 5.37 -27.11
C GLY A 124 8.76 6.35 -25.93
N TYR A 125 8.21 7.55 -26.02
CA TYR A 125 8.33 8.60 -25.01
C TYR A 125 6.96 9.16 -24.62
N MET A 126 6.77 9.41 -23.32
CA MET A 126 5.60 10.09 -22.79
C MET A 126 6.00 11.37 -22.06
N THR A 127 5.24 12.43 -22.28
CA THR A 127 5.30 13.66 -21.49
C THR A 127 3.90 14.11 -21.09
N THR A 128 3.79 14.78 -19.93
CA THR A 128 2.51 15.22 -19.37
C THR A 128 2.56 16.68 -18.95
N GLY A 129 1.39 17.31 -18.94
CA GLY A 129 1.23 18.73 -18.65
C GLY A 129 1.45 19.62 -19.87
N TYR A 130 0.85 20.80 -19.81
CA TYR A 130 0.98 21.81 -20.85
C TYR A 130 0.79 23.19 -20.21
N ASP A 131 1.68 24.12 -20.55
CA ASP A 131 1.65 25.51 -20.08
C ASP A 131 1.23 26.43 -21.24
N ARG A 132 2.08 26.58 -22.27
CA ARG A 132 1.79 27.40 -23.45
C ARG A 132 2.60 26.99 -24.68
N ALA A 133 2.21 27.52 -25.84
CA ALA A 133 2.80 27.18 -27.13
C ALA A 133 4.30 27.47 -27.21
N GLU A 134 4.78 28.56 -26.61
CA GLU A 134 6.20 28.95 -26.69
C GLU A 134 7.10 28.24 -25.67
N THR A 135 6.53 27.41 -24.78
CA THR A 135 7.30 26.63 -23.79
C THR A 135 7.12 25.14 -24.05
N THR A 136 6.11 24.53 -23.42
CA THR A 136 5.80 23.11 -23.54
C THR A 136 5.41 22.73 -24.96
N GLY A 137 4.70 23.62 -25.68
CA GLY A 137 4.37 23.40 -27.09
C GLY A 137 5.60 23.31 -27.98
N GLN A 138 6.54 24.26 -27.84
CA GLN A 138 7.77 24.26 -28.62
C GLN A 138 8.67 23.05 -28.30
N ALA A 139 8.73 22.65 -27.03
CA ALA A 139 9.45 21.43 -26.63
C ALA A 139 8.82 20.17 -27.24
N LEU A 140 7.48 20.08 -27.24
CA LEU A 140 6.76 18.98 -27.88
C LEU A 140 7.06 18.91 -29.39
N ALA A 141 6.98 20.05 -30.09
CA ALA A 141 7.28 20.12 -31.53
C ALA A 141 8.73 19.72 -31.85
N ALA A 142 9.70 20.23 -31.09
CA ALA A 142 11.12 19.90 -31.27
C ALA A 142 11.40 18.40 -31.05
N ASN A 143 10.74 17.78 -30.08
CA ASN A 143 10.89 16.35 -29.81
C ASN A 143 10.27 15.49 -30.92
N LEU A 144 9.13 15.90 -31.49
CA LEU A 144 8.51 15.23 -32.64
C LEU A 144 9.40 15.31 -33.89
N GLU A 145 9.96 16.48 -34.18
CA GLU A 145 10.91 16.68 -35.29
C GLU A 145 12.17 15.83 -35.11
N SER A 146 12.70 15.77 -33.89
CA SER A 146 13.88 14.95 -33.56
C SER A 146 13.61 13.46 -33.73
N CYS A 147 12.43 12.99 -33.33
CA CYS A 147 12.04 11.60 -33.57
C CYS A 147 11.92 11.30 -35.07
N HIS A 148 11.24 12.17 -35.82
CA HIS A 148 11.06 11.99 -37.26
C HIS A 148 12.42 11.93 -37.97
N ALA A 149 13.33 12.85 -37.68
CA ALA A 149 14.68 12.85 -38.24
C ALA A 149 15.42 11.54 -37.95
N TRP A 150 15.34 11.04 -36.70
CA TRP A 150 15.95 9.77 -36.32
C TRP A 150 15.36 8.57 -37.08
N LEU A 151 14.04 8.53 -37.30
CA LEU A 151 13.37 7.48 -38.06
C LEU A 151 13.76 7.49 -39.54
N VAL A 152 13.86 8.67 -40.14
CA VAL A 152 14.31 8.85 -41.52
C VAL A 152 15.76 8.35 -41.69
N GLU A 153 16.64 8.72 -40.76
CA GLU A 153 18.06 8.37 -40.82
C GLU A 153 18.33 6.88 -40.54
N ASN A 154 17.64 6.28 -39.56
CA ASN A 154 18.01 4.95 -39.05
C ASN A 154 17.07 3.82 -39.47
N LYS A 155 15.79 4.10 -39.75
CA LYS A 155 14.80 3.05 -40.04
C LYS A 155 14.32 3.06 -41.50
N LEU A 156 14.13 4.22 -42.13
CA LEU A 156 13.79 4.29 -43.56
C LEU A 156 14.98 4.02 -44.49
N ALA A 157 16.18 4.45 -44.12
CA ALA A 157 17.40 4.14 -44.87
C ALA A 157 17.67 2.62 -44.95
N ALA A 158 17.31 1.86 -43.91
CA ALA A 158 17.45 0.41 -43.86
C ALA A 158 16.41 -0.34 -44.71
N VAL A 159 15.18 0.19 -44.82
CA VAL A 159 14.09 -0.41 -45.62
C VAL A 159 14.26 -0.17 -47.13
N ALA A 160 15.07 0.82 -47.54
CA ALA A 160 15.30 1.16 -48.95
C ALA A 160 16.44 0.37 -49.64
N ALA A 161 17.16 -0.52 -48.92
CA ALA A 161 18.19 -1.36 -49.53
C ALA A 161 17.57 -2.54 -50.30
N PRO A 162 17.84 -2.73 -51.61
CA PRO A 162 17.14 -3.74 -52.41
C PRO A 162 17.56 -5.16 -52.02
N ALA A 163 16.57 -5.99 -51.70
CA ALA A 163 16.72 -7.41 -51.44
C ALA A 163 17.22 -8.16 -52.69
N VAL A 164 18.41 -8.75 -52.61
CA VAL A 164 18.89 -9.76 -53.58
C VAL A 164 18.34 -11.13 -53.13
N PRO A 165 17.71 -11.93 -53.99
CA PRO A 165 17.13 -13.20 -53.57
C PRO A 165 18.21 -14.25 -53.37
N ALA A 166 18.21 -14.89 -52.20
CA ALA A 166 19.04 -16.05 -51.91
C ALA A 166 18.47 -17.29 -52.60
N THR A 167 19.26 -17.94 -53.44
CA THR A 167 18.96 -19.31 -53.91
C THR A 167 19.48 -20.33 -52.91
N GLU A 168 18.63 -21.31 -52.63
CA GLU A 168 18.87 -22.48 -51.81
C GLU A 168 19.92 -23.40 -52.45
N GLU A 169 21.18 -23.33 -52.02
CA GLU A 169 22.09 -24.48 -52.11
C GLU A 169 23.29 -24.35 -51.16
N ALA A 170 23.52 -25.43 -50.42
CA ALA A 170 24.75 -25.74 -49.67
C ALA A 170 25.01 -24.99 -48.35
N ALA A 171 24.09 -25.19 -47.40
CA ALA A 171 24.46 -25.37 -45.99
C ALA A 171 25.36 -26.63 -45.84
N ALA A 172 26.68 -26.49 -45.95
CA ALA A 172 27.68 -27.46 -45.44
C ALA A 172 29.13 -26.99 -45.68
N ALA A 173 29.60 -25.95 -44.98
CA ALA A 173 31.01 -25.78 -44.62
C ALA A 173 31.23 -24.43 -43.92
N ALA A 174 31.33 -24.43 -42.60
CA ALA A 174 32.28 -23.63 -41.81
C ALA A 174 31.83 -23.61 -40.35
N ALA A 175 32.30 -24.60 -39.60
CA ALA A 175 32.51 -24.41 -38.18
C ALA A 175 33.70 -23.45 -38.01
N GLY A 176 33.49 -22.34 -37.31
CA GLY A 176 34.55 -21.48 -36.83
C GLY A 176 34.31 -20.00 -37.07
N VAL A 177 34.47 -19.24 -35.99
CA VAL A 177 34.74 -17.79 -35.92
C VAL A 177 33.50 -16.89 -35.76
N ALA A 178 33.38 -16.42 -34.52
CA ALA A 178 32.89 -15.11 -34.05
C ALA A 178 31.58 -14.55 -34.64
N SER A 179 30.54 -14.55 -33.79
CA SER A 179 29.40 -13.64 -33.92
C SER A 179 29.89 -12.18 -33.82
N PRO A 180 29.49 -11.28 -34.74
CA PRO A 180 29.64 -9.86 -34.54
C PRO A 180 28.51 -9.37 -33.61
N SER A 181 28.92 -8.67 -32.56
CA SER A 181 28.07 -7.79 -31.77
C SER A 181 27.65 -6.59 -32.62
N THR A 182 26.36 -6.47 -32.92
CA THR A 182 25.76 -5.19 -33.33
C THR A 182 25.10 -4.57 -32.11
N ASP A 183 25.80 -3.62 -31.51
CA ASP A 183 25.23 -2.60 -30.64
C ASP A 183 24.22 -1.78 -31.46
N GLU A 184 22.93 -2.04 -31.30
CA GLU A 184 21.87 -1.24 -31.92
C GLU A 184 21.50 -0.11 -30.94
N ALA A 185 21.90 1.12 -31.28
CA ALA A 185 21.68 2.30 -30.47
C ALA A 185 20.21 2.74 -30.54
N ALA A 186 19.48 2.56 -29.44
CA ALA A 186 18.17 3.18 -29.20
C ALA A 186 18.26 4.72 -29.26
N PRO A 187 17.15 5.42 -29.59
CA PRO A 187 17.14 6.89 -29.62
C PRO A 187 17.56 7.49 -28.25
N PRO A 188 18.24 8.65 -28.23
CA PRO A 188 18.91 9.20 -27.04
C PRO A 188 17.98 9.67 -25.90
N LEU A 189 16.67 9.39 -25.99
CA LEU A 189 15.65 9.77 -25.00
C LEU A 189 15.20 8.59 -24.12
N ALA A 190 15.63 7.36 -24.41
CA ALA A 190 15.27 6.17 -23.65
C ALA A 190 16.35 5.83 -22.60
N GLY A 191 16.34 6.54 -21.47
CA GLY A 191 16.86 6.00 -20.22
C GLY A 191 15.91 4.90 -19.76
N GLY A 192 16.17 3.67 -20.20
CA GLY A 192 15.25 2.55 -20.09
C GLY A 192 15.04 2.07 -18.66
N ILE A 193 13.78 1.78 -18.32
CA ILE A 193 13.39 0.65 -17.48
C ILE A 193 11.93 0.24 -17.76
N SER A 194 11.74 -0.96 -18.29
CA SER A 194 10.51 -1.80 -18.34
C SER A 194 11.05 -3.24 -18.37
N GLU A 195 10.47 -4.33 -17.85
CA GLU A 195 9.22 -4.68 -17.17
C GLU A 195 9.54 -5.79 -16.12
N GLU A 196 8.61 -6.07 -15.20
CA GLU A 196 8.36 -7.40 -14.63
C GLU A 196 6.83 -7.42 -14.40
N PRO A 197 6.14 -8.55 -14.63
CA PRO A 197 4.71 -8.67 -14.41
C PRO A 197 4.42 -8.36 -12.94
N THR A 198 3.30 -7.68 -12.64
CA THR A 198 2.89 -7.37 -11.25
C THR A 198 2.72 -8.66 -10.45
N THR A 199 3.82 -9.13 -9.89
CA THR A 199 3.96 -10.40 -9.20
C THR A 199 4.38 -10.07 -7.77
N ILE A 200 3.45 -10.30 -6.85
CA ILE A 200 3.72 -10.20 -5.42
C ILE A 200 4.68 -11.33 -5.07
N ALA A 201 5.96 -11.03 -4.90
CA ALA A 201 6.94 -12.00 -4.42
C ALA A 201 6.72 -12.24 -2.92
N LEU A 202 6.07 -13.36 -2.56
CA LEU A 202 5.93 -13.76 -1.17
C LEU A 202 7.19 -14.53 -0.73
N PRO A 203 7.78 -14.20 0.45
CA PRO A 203 9.06 -14.77 0.91
C PRO A 203 9.02 -16.29 1.22
N LEU A 204 7.86 -16.94 1.01
CA LEU A 204 7.68 -18.38 1.18
C LEU A 204 6.94 -19.07 0.02
N VAL A 205 6.32 -18.32 -0.90
CA VAL A 205 5.31 -18.85 -1.85
C VAL A 205 5.65 -18.58 -3.31
N GLY A 206 6.58 -17.64 -3.59
CA GLY A 206 6.95 -17.25 -4.95
C GLY A 206 6.09 -16.10 -5.51
N LEU A 207 6.20 -15.87 -6.83
CA LEU A 207 5.59 -14.77 -7.59
C LEU A 207 4.06 -14.97 -7.71
N LEU A 208 3.26 -14.02 -7.21
CA LEU A 208 1.79 -14.10 -7.19
C LEU A 208 1.15 -12.94 -7.98
N ASN A 209 0.51 -13.25 -9.10
CA ASN A 209 -0.15 -12.27 -9.97
C ASN A 209 -1.52 -11.83 -9.41
N VAL A 210 -1.68 -10.54 -9.11
CA VAL A 210 -2.90 -9.94 -8.51
C VAL A 210 -4.08 -9.91 -9.47
N GLN A 211 -3.81 -9.82 -10.77
CA GLN A 211 -4.84 -9.84 -11.83
C GLN A 211 -5.22 -11.28 -12.23
N GLY A 212 -4.40 -12.28 -11.87
CA GLY A 212 -4.70 -13.71 -12.00
C GLY A 212 -5.41 -14.33 -10.79
N LEU A 213 -5.58 -13.56 -9.70
CA LEU A 213 -6.26 -13.98 -8.50
C LEU A 213 -7.78 -13.89 -8.70
N SER A 214 -8.49 -15.01 -8.48
CA SER A 214 -9.95 -14.99 -8.53
C SER A 214 -10.49 -14.02 -7.48
N LEU A 215 -11.52 -13.24 -7.82
CA LEU A 215 -12.16 -12.28 -6.91
C LEU A 215 -12.46 -12.85 -5.50
N PRO A 216 -12.91 -14.11 -5.33
CA PRO A 216 -13.07 -14.72 -4.00
C PRO A 216 -11.75 -14.86 -3.23
N LEU A 217 -10.66 -15.22 -3.90
CA LEU A 217 -9.35 -15.37 -3.27
C LEU A 217 -8.76 -14.00 -2.91
N LEU A 218 -8.90 -13.00 -3.79
CA LEU A 218 -8.55 -11.61 -3.48
C LEU A 218 -9.29 -11.12 -2.23
N THR A 219 -10.59 -11.40 -2.15
CA THR A 219 -11.44 -11.07 -1.00
C THR A 219 -10.91 -11.71 0.28
N LEU A 220 -10.61 -13.01 0.24
CA LEU A 220 -10.10 -13.74 1.40
C LEU A 220 -8.77 -13.17 1.91
N VAL A 221 -7.84 -12.88 0.99
CA VAL A 221 -6.51 -12.40 1.34
C VAL A 221 -6.57 -11.00 1.94
N ILE A 222 -7.20 -10.04 1.25
CA ILE A 222 -7.23 -8.65 1.72
C ILE A 222 -8.06 -8.53 3.00
N ALA A 223 -9.27 -9.10 3.04
CA ALA A 223 -10.10 -9.05 4.24
C ALA A 223 -9.46 -9.81 5.41
N GLY A 224 -8.75 -10.91 5.13
CA GLY A 224 -8.01 -11.65 6.14
C GLY A 224 -6.88 -10.81 6.75
N MET A 225 -6.09 -10.11 5.93
CA MET A 225 -5.02 -9.22 6.41
C MET A 225 -5.59 -8.09 7.28
N ASP A 226 -6.69 -7.49 6.85
CA ASP A 226 -7.38 -6.42 7.58
C ASP A 226 -7.99 -6.90 8.92
N ALA A 227 -8.48 -8.14 8.98
CA ALA A 227 -9.03 -8.72 10.20
C ALA A 227 -7.99 -8.89 11.33
N PHE A 228 -6.69 -8.92 10.99
CA PHE A 228 -5.58 -9.01 11.94
C PHE A 228 -4.83 -7.69 12.13
N ASN A 229 -5.53 -6.56 12.00
CA ASN A 229 -4.93 -5.25 12.17
C ASN A 229 -4.65 -4.91 13.66
N PRO A 230 -3.72 -3.98 13.93
CA PRO A 230 -3.31 -3.64 15.30
C PRO A 230 -4.40 -2.95 16.13
N CYS A 231 -5.33 -2.25 15.49
CA CYS A 231 -6.43 -1.52 16.11
C CYS A 231 -7.57 -2.49 16.53
N ALA A 232 -7.84 -3.53 15.75
CA ALA A 232 -8.77 -4.62 16.07
C ALA A 232 -8.43 -5.30 17.41
N PHE A 233 -7.14 -5.49 17.70
CA PHE A 233 -6.70 -6.08 18.98
C PHE A 233 -7.00 -5.19 20.20
N PHE A 234 -6.97 -3.86 20.05
CA PHE A 234 -7.35 -2.94 21.12
C PHE A 234 -8.85 -2.96 21.39
N VAL A 235 -9.64 -2.95 20.32
CA VAL A 235 -11.08 -3.11 20.36
C VAL A 235 -11.45 -4.42 21.06
N LEU A 236 -10.74 -5.49 20.71
CA LEU A 236 -10.91 -6.80 21.31
C LEU A 236 -10.64 -6.80 22.82
N MET A 237 -9.55 -6.17 23.28
CA MET A 237 -9.27 -6.06 24.73
C MET A 237 -10.41 -5.38 25.49
N PHE A 238 -10.99 -4.33 24.90
CA PHE A 238 -12.12 -3.64 25.48
C PHE A 238 -13.36 -4.55 25.54
N LEU A 239 -13.67 -5.23 24.43
CA LEU A 239 -14.78 -6.18 24.33
C LEU A 239 -14.66 -7.30 25.37
N LEU A 240 -13.48 -7.91 25.49
CA LEU A 240 -13.22 -8.97 26.46
C LEU A 240 -13.38 -8.46 27.90
N SER A 241 -12.87 -7.26 28.21
CA SER A 241 -13.05 -6.63 29.54
C SER A 241 -14.53 -6.43 29.88
N LEU A 242 -15.36 -6.02 28.91
CA LEU A 242 -16.80 -5.86 29.12
C LEU A 242 -17.48 -7.22 29.33
N MET A 243 -17.15 -8.23 28.52
CA MET A 243 -17.73 -9.57 28.60
C MET A 243 -17.43 -10.29 29.91
N VAL A 244 -16.22 -10.14 30.48
CA VAL A 244 -15.84 -10.71 31.79
C VAL A 244 -16.83 -10.32 32.89
N HIS A 245 -17.34 -9.09 32.85
CA HIS A 245 -18.22 -8.55 33.88
C HIS A 245 -19.71 -8.88 33.64
N ALA A 246 -20.07 -9.48 32.51
CA ALA A 246 -21.46 -9.83 32.17
C ALA A 246 -22.03 -11.03 32.96
N GLY A 247 -21.15 -11.88 33.51
CA GLY A 247 -21.49 -12.93 34.47
C GLY A 247 -22.25 -14.17 33.93
N SER A 248 -22.85 -14.12 32.74
CA SER A 248 -23.53 -15.28 32.13
C SER A 248 -23.22 -15.46 30.64
N ARG A 249 -23.10 -16.72 30.20
CA ARG A 249 -22.75 -17.09 28.81
C ARG A 249 -23.73 -16.51 27.78
N ARG A 250 -25.03 -16.52 28.08
CA ARG A 250 -26.06 -15.94 27.19
C ARG A 250 -25.90 -14.43 27.03
N ARG A 251 -25.57 -13.72 28.12
CA ARG A 251 -25.30 -12.26 28.05
C ARG A 251 -23.98 -11.96 27.34
N MET A 252 -22.96 -12.77 27.55
CA MET A 252 -21.68 -12.64 26.83
C MET A 252 -21.86 -12.82 25.31
N LEU A 253 -22.58 -13.85 24.86
CA LEU A 253 -22.89 -14.06 23.44
C LEU A 253 -23.74 -12.93 22.87
N LEU A 254 -24.71 -12.42 23.63
CA LEU A 254 -25.54 -11.31 23.17
C LEU A 254 -24.71 -10.03 23.01
N ILE A 255 -23.93 -9.64 24.01
CA ILE A 255 -23.07 -8.45 23.96
C ILE A 255 -22.03 -8.60 22.85
N GLY A 256 -21.30 -9.72 22.84
CA GLY A 256 -20.28 -9.99 21.83
C GLY A 256 -20.86 -10.07 20.41
N GLY A 257 -21.99 -10.73 20.23
CA GLY A 257 -22.67 -10.84 18.93
C GLY A 257 -23.17 -9.49 18.41
N VAL A 258 -23.77 -8.67 19.28
CA VAL A 258 -24.19 -7.31 18.93
C VAL A 258 -22.99 -6.44 18.59
N PHE A 259 -21.90 -6.54 19.36
CA PHE A 259 -20.67 -5.84 19.06
C PHE A 259 -20.11 -6.21 17.69
N VAL A 260 -20.01 -7.50 17.38
CA VAL A 260 -19.52 -8.01 16.09
C VAL A 260 -20.44 -7.58 14.94
N LEU A 261 -21.76 -7.68 15.12
CA LEU A 261 -22.75 -7.28 14.12
C LEU A 261 -22.64 -5.79 13.79
N PHE A 262 -22.61 -4.92 14.80
CA PHE A 262 -22.49 -3.48 14.58
C PHE A 262 -21.12 -3.11 14.01
N SER A 263 -20.06 -3.82 14.39
CA SER A 263 -18.72 -3.63 13.81
C SER A 263 -18.74 -3.92 12.31
N GLY A 264 -19.23 -5.11 11.91
CA GLY A 264 -19.37 -5.46 10.49
C GLY A 264 -20.32 -4.54 9.74
N LEU A 265 -21.42 -4.09 10.37
CA LEU A 265 -22.36 -3.16 9.72
C LEU A 265 -21.71 -1.79 9.45
N ILE A 266 -21.01 -1.22 10.43
CA ILE A 266 -20.33 0.06 10.28
C ILE A 266 -19.22 -0.04 9.25
N TYR A 267 -18.47 -1.14 9.27
CA TYR A 267 -17.42 -1.41 8.30
C TYR A 267 -17.98 -1.54 6.88
N PHE A 268 -19.07 -2.28 6.70
CA PHE A 268 -19.78 -2.38 5.42
C PHE A 268 -20.30 -1.03 4.91
N VAL A 269 -20.99 -0.27 5.77
CA VAL A 269 -21.52 1.06 5.42
C VAL A 269 -20.38 1.99 5.03
N PHE A 270 -19.27 1.93 5.74
CA PHE A 270 -18.07 2.67 5.38
C PHE A 270 -17.57 2.26 4.00
N MET A 271 -17.32 0.99 3.73
CA MET A 271 -16.86 0.51 2.41
C MET A 271 -17.78 0.93 1.27
N ALA A 272 -19.10 0.87 1.50
CA ALA A 272 -20.12 1.27 0.53
C ALA A 272 -20.14 2.79 0.29
N ALA A 273 -19.96 3.59 1.34
CA ALA A 273 -19.97 5.05 1.27
C ALA A 273 -18.62 5.62 0.77
N TRP A 274 -17.52 4.90 1.02
CA TRP A 274 -16.15 5.37 0.79
C TRP A 274 -15.87 5.72 -0.67
N LEU A 275 -16.37 4.91 -1.62
CA LEU A 275 -16.17 5.15 -3.05
C LEU A 275 -16.82 6.47 -3.51
N ASN A 276 -18.03 6.75 -3.04
CA ASN A 276 -18.73 8.00 -3.34
C ASN A 276 -18.05 9.21 -2.68
N LEU A 277 -17.48 9.04 -1.49
CA LEU A 277 -16.73 10.09 -0.81
C LEU A 277 -15.44 10.43 -1.58
N PHE A 278 -14.69 9.43 -2.05
CA PHE A 278 -13.43 9.66 -2.77
C PHE A 278 -13.63 10.34 -4.14
N LEU A 279 -14.70 9.97 -4.87
CA LEU A 279 -15.07 10.61 -6.14
C LEU A 279 -15.43 12.10 -5.97
N VAL A 280 -15.91 12.50 -4.80
CA VAL A 280 -16.30 13.89 -4.50
C VAL A 280 -15.16 14.69 -3.86
N VAL A 281 -14.30 14.03 -3.08
CA VAL A 281 -13.34 14.68 -2.20
C VAL A 281 -11.93 14.70 -2.79
N GLY A 282 -11.62 13.83 -3.76
CA GLY A 282 -10.27 13.68 -4.31
C GLY A 282 -9.30 13.11 -3.26
N GLU A 283 -8.14 12.65 -3.72
CA GLU A 283 -7.08 12.13 -2.84
C GLU A 283 -6.50 13.28 -1.99
N LEU A 284 -7.15 13.64 -0.89
CA LEU A 284 -6.68 14.68 0.01
C LEU A 284 -5.45 14.16 0.77
N VAL A 285 -4.27 14.40 0.19
CA VAL A 285 -2.95 14.17 0.80
C VAL A 285 -2.91 14.64 2.26
N TRP A 286 -3.62 15.74 2.59
CA TRP A 286 -3.76 16.27 3.94
C TRP A 286 -4.45 15.32 4.93
N ILE A 287 -5.51 14.61 4.52
CA ILE A 287 -6.22 13.66 5.38
C ILE A 287 -5.35 12.45 5.66
N THR A 288 -4.71 11.90 4.62
CA THR A 288 -3.80 10.75 4.73
C THR A 288 -2.61 11.08 5.63
N THR A 289 -2.01 12.26 5.45
CA THR A 289 -0.88 12.72 6.28
C THR A 289 -1.30 12.93 7.73
N LEU A 290 -2.46 13.56 7.97
CA LEU A 290 -2.98 13.76 9.33
C LEU A 290 -3.26 12.44 10.04
N ALA A 291 -3.91 11.49 9.35
CA ALA A 291 -4.17 10.15 9.88
C ALA A 291 -2.88 9.41 10.20
N GLY A 292 -1.88 9.47 9.31
CA GLY A 292 -0.55 8.89 9.53
C GLY A 292 0.14 9.49 10.76
N LEU A 293 0.15 10.81 10.92
CA LEU A 293 0.73 11.48 12.09
C LEU A 293 0.05 11.06 13.41
N ILE A 294 -1.29 10.97 13.41
CA ILE A 294 -2.05 10.49 14.56
C ILE A 294 -1.67 9.04 14.89
N ALA A 295 -1.59 8.17 13.88
CA ALA A 295 -1.21 6.77 14.04
C ALA A 295 0.22 6.62 14.62
N VAL A 296 1.18 7.44 14.15
CA VAL A 296 2.55 7.48 14.70
C VAL A 296 2.54 7.93 16.15
N ALA A 297 1.85 9.03 16.48
CA ALA A 297 1.79 9.54 17.85
C ALA A 297 1.24 8.49 18.83
N ILE A 298 0.14 7.85 18.46
CA ILE A 298 -0.48 6.77 19.23
C ILE A 298 0.44 5.54 19.32
N GLY A 299 1.05 5.15 18.20
CA GLY A 299 1.99 4.03 18.14
C GLY A 299 3.16 4.21 19.11
N LEU A 300 3.75 5.41 19.12
CA LEU A 300 4.83 5.78 20.03
C LEU A 300 4.39 5.74 21.50
N ILE A 301 3.18 6.21 21.83
CA ILE A 301 2.64 6.12 23.20
C ILE A 301 2.49 4.65 23.63
N ASN A 302 2.01 3.78 22.73
CA ASN A 302 1.86 2.34 23.00
C ASN A 302 3.21 1.62 23.17
N ILE A 303 4.21 1.96 22.36
CA ILE A 303 5.59 1.45 22.52
C ILE A 303 6.17 1.94 23.85
N LYS A 304 6.03 3.23 24.18
CA LYS A 304 6.48 3.79 25.46
C LYS A 304 5.84 3.07 26.64
N ASP A 305 4.55 2.78 26.58
CA ASP A 305 3.82 2.09 27.64
C ASP A 305 4.32 0.65 27.90
N PHE A 306 5.01 0.02 26.95
CA PHE A 306 5.67 -1.27 27.19
C PHE A 306 6.82 -1.15 28.19
N PHE A 307 7.69 -0.15 28.00
CA PHE A 307 8.87 0.09 28.85
C PHE A 307 8.52 0.81 30.15
N TRP A 308 7.76 1.90 30.05
CA TRP A 308 7.38 2.76 31.17
C TRP A 308 5.87 2.77 31.35
N PHE A 309 5.34 1.63 31.80
CA PHE A 309 3.91 1.45 32.01
C PHE A 309 3.38 2.47 33.04
N LYS A 310 2.37 3.26 32.63
CA LYS A 310 1.70 4.32 33.42
C LYS A 310 2.58 5.51 33.87
N GLN A 311 3.80 5.66 33.36
CA GLN A 311 4.59 6.87 33.61
C GLN A 311 4.33 7.89 32.48
N GLY A 312 3.87 9.09 32.84
CA GLY A 312 3.53 10.17 31.90
C GLY A 312 2.21 9.97 31.15
N VAL A 313 2.17 10.38 29.88
CA VAL A 313 1.01 10.21 28.98
C VAL A 313 0.85 8.73 28.63
N SER A 314 -0.32 8.14 28.88
CA SER A 314 -0.61 6.74 28.56
C SER A 314 -2.04 6.64 28.04
N LEU A 315 -2.25 5.83 27.01
CA LEU A 315 -3.57 5.49 26.47
C LEU A 315 -4.30 4.42 27.30
N SER A 316 -3.82 4.15 28.53
CA SER A 316 -4.57 3.31 29.48
C SER A 316 -5.45 4.15 30.39
N ILE A 317 -6.59 3.58 30.79
CA ILE A 317 -7.55 4.25 31.68
C ILE A 317 -6.81 4.67 32.97
N PRO A 318 -6.72 5.98 33.27
CA PRO A 318 -6.06 6.48 34.48
C PRO A 318 -6.71 5.89 35.74
N GLU A 319 -5.93 5.50 36.75
CA GLU A 319 -6.47 4.93 38.00
C GLU A 319 -7.49 5.87 38.67
N ARG A 320 -7.34 7.18 38.50
CA ARG A 320 -8.28 8.21 39.01
C ARG A 320 -9.64 8.18 38.30
N ALA A 321 -9.68 7.81 37.02
CA ALA A 321 -10.92 7.77 36.22
C ALA A 321 -11.64 6.42 36.28
N LYS A 322 -10.93 5.34 36.64
CA LYS A 322 -11.49 4.00 36.77
C LYS A 322 -12.75 3.94 37.64
N PRO A 323 -12.78 4.40 38.90
CA PRO A 323 -13.97 4.24 39.74
C PRO A 323 -15.21 4.94 39.15
N GLY A 324 -15.06 6.13 38.56
CA GLY A 324 -16.17 6.83 37.90
C GLY A 324 -16.63 6.16 36.59
N LEU A 325 -15.69 5.68 35.77
CA LEU A 325 -16.00 4.94 34.55
C LEU A 325 -16.66 3.59 34.86
N TYR A 326 -16.15 2.85 35.85
CA TYR A 326 -16.74 1.59 36.31
C TYR A 326 -18.08 1.83 37.00
N GLN A 327 -18.30 2.94 37.71
CA GLN A 327 -19.62 3.27 38.26
C GLN A 327 -20.63 3.57 37.16
N ARG A 328 -20.26 4.33 36.12
CA ARG A 328 -21.13 4.60 34.96
C ARG A 328 -21.38 3.34 34.13
N SER A 329 -20.35 2.55 33.85
CA SER A 329 -20.48 1.24 33.21
C SER A 329 -21.37 0.30 34.04
N ARG A 330 -21.19 0.28 35.36
CA ARG A 330 -21.98 -0.56 36.27
C ARG A 330 -23.39 -0.03 36.50
N SER A 331 -23.65 1.28 36.34
CA SER A 331 -25.02 1.84 36.34
C SER A 331 -25.74 1.53 35.03
N LEU A 332 -25.02 1.53 33.90
CA LEU A 332 -25.53 1.06 32.61
C LEU A 332 -25.81 -0.46 32.62
N LEU A 333 -24.97 -1.24 33.32
CA LEU A 333 -25.14 -2.69 33.50
C LEU A 333 -26.11 -3.06 34.66
N LYS A 334 -26.33 -2.15 35.63
CA LYS A 334 -27.37 -2.27 36.68
C LYS A 334 -28.74 -1.81 36.18
N ALA A 335 -28.80 -1.03 35.10
CA ALA A 335 -30.06 -0.78 34.42
C ALA A 335 -30.55 -2.13 33.89
N SER A 336 -31.55 -2.68 34.56
CA SER A 336 -32.20 -3.96 34.29
C SER A 336 -32.91 -4.06 32.94
N SER A 337 -32.62 -3.14 32.01
CA SER A 337 -33.19 -3.13 30.67
C SER A 337 -32.14 -3.59 29.65
N LEU A 338 -32.38 -4.78 29.09
CA LEU A 338 -31.69 -5.31 27.91
C LEU A 338 -31.39 -4.23 26.84
N PRO A 339 -32.34 -3.32 26.52
CA PRO A 339 -32.11 -2.22 25.58
C PRO A 339 -30.95 -1.29 25.92
N ALA A 340 -30.77 -0.90 27.19
CA ALA A 340 -29.68 0.00 27.59
C ALA A 340 -28.30 -0.64 27.40
N MET A 341 -28.20 -1.94 27.68
CA MET A 341 -26.98 -2.72 27.43
C MET A 341 -26.68 -2.85 25.93
N LEU A 342 -27.70 -3.11 25.12
CA LEU A 342 -27.56 -3.22 23.67
C LEU A 342 -27.14 -1.87 23.04
N ALA A 343 -27.80 -0.78 23.45
CA ALA A 343 -27.45 0.57 23.02
C ALA A 343 -26.02 0.95 23.42
N GLY A 344 -25.62 0.68 24.67
CA GLY A 344 -24.25 0.92 25.11
C GLY A 344 -23.20 0.10 24.34
N THR A 345 -23.53 -1.15 24.00
CA THR A 345 -22.67 -2.02 23.18
C THR A 345 -22.55 -1.50 21.74
N ALA A 346 -23.65 -1.03 21.15
CA ALA A 346 -23.66 -0.46 19.81
C ALA A 346 -22.86 0.85 19.73
N VAL A 347 -23.06 1.78 20.67
CA VAL A 347 -22.29 3.03 20.73
C VAL A 347 -20.79 2.76 20.87
N LEU A 348 -20.44 1.80 21.72
CA LEU A 348 -19.07 1.37 21.89
C LEU A 348 -18.50 0.75 20.61
N ALA A 349 -19.27 -0.11 19.93
CA ALA A 349 -18.86 -0.70 18.65
C ALA A 349 -18.63 0.39 17.61
N ILE A 350 -19.51 1.38 17.50
CA ILE A 350 -19.35 2.52 16.60
C ILE A 350 -18.05 3.27 16.93
N ALA A 351 -17.84 3.65 18.19
CA ALA A 351 -16.64 4.38 18.60
C ALA A 351 -15.35 3.59 18.34
N ALA A 352 -15.37 2.28 18.62
CA ALA A 352 -14.27 1.37 18.37
C ALA A 352 -13.94 1.26 16.86
N ASN A 353 -14.96 1.11 16.02
CA ASN A 353 -14.77 1.00 14.57
C ASN A 353 -14.37 2.35 13.96
N SER A 354 -14.86 3.49 14.46
CA SER A 354 -14.38 4.81 14.01
C SER A 354 -12.87 4.97 14.17
N TYR A 355 -12.31 4.39 15.24
CA TYR A 355 -10.88 4.37 15.46
C TYR A 355 -10.15 3.41 14.53
N GLU A 356 -10.72 2.23 14.31
CA GLU A 356 -10.18 1.20 13.41
C GLU A 356 -10.12 1.66 11.94
N LEU A 357 -11.16 2.36 11.48
CA LEU A 357 -11.24 2.92 10.13
C LEU A 357 -10.06 3.86 9.81
N LEU A 358 -9.55 4.58 10.81
CA LEU A 358 -8.38 5.45 10.63
C LEU A 358 -7.09 4.64 10.43
N CYS A 359 -7.02 3.42 10.97
CA CYS A 359 -5.82 2.58 10.93
C CYS A 359 -5.74 1.69 9.69
N THR A 360 -6.88 1.31 9.09
CA THR A 360 -6.92 0.29 8.02
C THR A 360 -7.68 0.67 6.77
N SER A 361 -8.12 1.93 6.63
CA SER A 361 -8.85 2.43 5.45
C SER A 361 -8.22 2.09 4.09
N GLY A 362 -6.90 1.90 4.03
CA GLY A 362 -6.19 1.48 2.81
C GLY A 362 -6.67 0.13 2.24
N PHE A 363 -6.98 -0.87 3.09
CA PHE A 363 -7.40 -2.19 2.60
C PHE A 363 -8.78 -2.15 1.90
N PRO A 364 -9.83 -1.55 2.50
CA PRO A 364 -11.06 -1.24 1.79
C PRO A 364 -10.87 -0.48 0.49
N MET A 365 -9.96 0.49 0.46
CA MET A 365 -9.72 1.32 -0.72
C MET A 365 -9.18 0.50 -1.89
N VAL A 366 -8.11 -0.27 -1.66
CA VAL A 366 -7.52 -1.15 -2.67
C VAL A 366 -8.55 -2.17 -3.17
N TYR A 367 -9.31 -2.78 -2.25
CA TYR A 367 -10.30 -3.77 -2.59
C TYR A 367 -11.49 -3.21 -3.39
N THR A 368 -12.05 -2.08 -2.97
CA THR A 368 -13.17 -1.43 -3.68
C THR A 368 -12.73 -0.93 -5.06
N ARG A 369 -11.51 -0.42 -5.20
CA ARG A 369 -10.92 -0.07 -6.49
C ARG A 369 -10.77 -1.30 -7.39
N ALA A 370 -10.22 -2.41 -6.89
CA ALA A 370 -10.10 -3.64 -7.64
C ALA A 370 -11.47 -4.13 -8.15
N LEU A 371 -12.50 -4.10 -7.30
CA LEU A 371 -13.88 -4.44 -7.68
C LEU A 371 -14.45 -3.54 -8.78
N THR A 372 -14.17 -2.23 -8.76
CA THR A 372 -14.62 -1.32 -9.82
C THR A 372 -13.96 -1.58 -11.17
N LEU A 373 -12.70 -2.04 -11.18
CA LEU A 373 -12.00 -2.40 -12.42
C LEU A 373 -12.59 -3.64 -13.10
N HIS A 374 -13.23 -4.52 -12.33
CA HIS A 374 -13.88 -5.74 -12.84
C HIS A 374 -15.30 -5.52 -13.40
N GLU A 375 -15.80 -4.27 -13.46
CA GLU A 375 -17.11 -3.92 -14.04
C GLU A 375 -18.29 -4.77 -13.53
N LEU A 376 -18.28 -5.11 -12.24
CA LEU A 376 -19.29 -6.01 -11.70
C LEU A 376 -20.67 -5.34 -11.67
N PRO A 377 -21.75 -6.07 -11.96
CA PRO A 377 -23.10 -5.57 -11.72
C PRO A 377 -23.28 -5.24 -10.23
N THR A 378 -24.08 -4.21 -9.94
CA THR A 378 -24.23 -3.62 -8.60
C THR A 378 -24.47 -4.65 -7.50
N LEU A 379 -25.28 -5.68 -7.76
CA LEU A 379 -25.55 -6.75 -6.80
C LEU A 379 -24.30 -7.57 -6.45
N LEU A 380 -23.47 -7.91 -7.44
CA LEU A 380 -22.23 -8.64 -7.21
C LEU A 380 -21.20 -7.75 -6.51
N PHE A 381 -21.12 -6.47 -6.86
CA PHE A 381 -20.26 -5.50 -6.17
C PHE A 381 -20.57 -5.47 -4.66
N TYR A 382 -21.82 -5.21 -4.28
CA TYR A 382 -22.20 -5.22 -2.86
C TYR A 382 -22.11 -6.61 -2.22
N GLY A 383 -22.31 -7.68 -2.98
CA GLY A 383 -22.10 -9.05 -2.54
C GLY A 383 -20.65 -9.32 -2.14
N TYR A 384 -19.69 -8.82 -2.91
CA TYR A 384 -18.27 -8.90 -2.58
C TYR A 384 -17.88 -8.02 -1.38
N LEU A 385 -18.45 -6.82 -1.24
CA LEU A 385 -18.30 -6.01 -0.02
C LEU A 385 -18.82 -6.77 1.21
N ALA A 386 -19.96 -7.45 1.09
CA ALA A 386 -20.52 -8.27 2.16
C ALA A 386 -19.62 -9.48 2.47
N ALA A 387 -19.09 -10.15 1.44
CA ALA A 387 -18.16 -11.26 1.59
C ALA A 387 -16.86 -10.83 2.30
N TYR A 388 -16.30 -9.69 1.93
CA TYR A 388 -15.17 -9.06 2.63
C TYR A 388 -15.50 -8.87 4.11
N ASN A 389 -16.65 -8.26 4.41
CA ASN A 389 -17.09 -8.01 5.78
C ASN A 389 -17.27 -9.29 6.59
N VAL A 390 -17.78 -10.35 5.98
CA VAL A 390 -17.90 -11.66 6.63
C VAL A 390 -16.52 -12.19 7.02
N VAL A 391 -15.55 -12.19 6.10
CA VAL A 391 -14.18 -12.64 6.38
C VAL A 391 -13.57 -11.79 7.50
N TYR A 392 -13.76 -10.48 7.44
CA TYR A 392 -13.27 -9.52 8.43
C TYR A 392 -13.81 -9.78 9.84
N VAL A 393 -15.10 -10.07 10.01
CA VAL A 393 -15.69 -10.30 11.36
C VAL A 393 -15.45 -11.71 11.92
N VAL A 394 -15.03 -12.67 11.09
CA VAL A 394 -14.85 -14.07 11.51
C VAL A 394 -13.87 -14.20 12.69
N PRO A 395 -12.68 -13.58 12.70
CA PRO A 395 -11.77 -13.66 13.85
C PRO A 395 -12.39 -13.09 15.14
N LEU A 396 -13.10 -11.97 15.08
CA LEU A 396 -13.77 -11.40 16.26
C LEU A 396 -14.86 -12.34 16.78
N LEU A 397 -15.68 -12.89 15.87
CA LEU A 397 -16.73 -13.85 16.22
C LEU A 397 -16.15 -15.12 16.86
N LEU A 398 -15.06 -15.64 16.29
CA LEU A 398 -14.34 -16.79 16.82
C LEU A 398 -13.84 -16.51 18.24
N ILE A 399 -13.29 -15.33 18.51
CA ILE A 399 -12.82 -14.98 19.84
C ILE A 399 -13.98 -14.83 20.84
N VAL A 400 -15.08 -14.18 20.45
CA VAL A 400 -16.31 -14.11 21.27
C VAL A 400 -16.81 -15.50 21.63
N LEU A 401 -16.85 -16.41 20.65
CA LEU A 401 -17.30 -17.79 20.84
C LEU A 401 -16.35 -18.55 21.78
N LEU A 402 -15.04 -18.54 21.49
CA LEU A 402 -14.02 -19.22 22.29
C LEU A 402 -14.02 -18.72 23.74
N PHE A 403 -14.10 -17.40 23.94
CA PHE A 403 -14.12 -16.79 25.26
C PHE A 403 -15.36 -17.20 26.06
N THR A 404 -16.53 -17.21 25.41
CA THR A 404 -17.79 -17.60 26.03
C THR A 404 -17.80 -19.10 26.40
N LEU A 405 -17.28 -19.96 25.51
CA LEU A 405 -17.23 -21.41 25.73
C LEU A 405 -16.22 -21.78 26.83
N ARG A 406 -15.05 -21.15 26.85
CA ARG A 406 -13.96 -21.40 27.81
C ARG A 406 -14.09 -20.66 29.15
N PHE A 407 -15.21 -19.97 29.40
CA PHE A 407 -15.54 -19.29 30.66
C PHE A 407 -14.51 -18.25 31.16
N GLY A 408 -13.65 -17.72 30.28
CA GLY A 408 -12.79 -16.57 30.59
C GLY A 408 -11.94 -16.71 31.86
N ALA A 409 -11.48 -17.92 32.22
CA ALA A 409 -10.78 -18.16 33.48
C ALA A 409 -9.36 -17.56 33.55
N ARG A 410 -8.78 -17.13 32.41
CA ARG A 410 -7.51 -16.39 32.38
C ARG A 410 -7.78 -14.92 32.07
N LYS A 411 -7.62 -14.08 33.09
CA LYS A 411 -7.43 -12.64 32.89
C LYS A 411 -6.09 -12.45 32.17
N LEU A 412 -6.06 -11.62 31.12
CA LEU A 412 -4.81 -11.16 30.52
C LEU A 412 -3.92 -10.61 31.62
N SER A 413 -2.74 -11.20 31.79
CA SER A 413 -1.75 -10.70 32.73
C SER A 413 -1.26 -9.32 32.29
N GLU A 414 -0.80 -8.52 33.24
CA GLU A 414 -0.23 -7.20 32.93
C GLU A 414 0.90 -7.32 31.90
N ARG A 415 1.66 -8.40 31.95
CA ARG A 415 2.74 -8.69 30.99
C ARG A 415 2.22 -8.95 29.58
N GLU A 416 1.19 -9.78 29.43
CA GLU A 416 0.56 -10.03 28.13
C GLU A 416 -0.05 -8.75 27.55
N GLY A 417 -0.67 -7.92 28.39
CA GLY A 417 -1.18 -6.60 27.99
C GLY A 417 -0.08 -5.64 27.52
N ARG A 418 1.08 -5.60 28.19
CA ARG A 418 2.23 -4.79 27.74
C ARG A 418 2.77 -5.30 26.40
N VAL A 419 2.92 -6.61 26.23
CA VAL A 419 3.37 -7.20 24.95
C VAL A 419 2.40 -6.86 23.82
N LEU A 420 1.09 -6.93 24.08
CA LEU A 420 0.07 -6.59 23.08
C LEU A 420 0.10 -5.10 22.69
N LYS A 421 0.36 -4.21 23.68
CA LYS A 421 0.61 -2.78 23.41
C LYS A 421 1.85 -2.56 22.55
N LEU A 422 2.94 -3.29 22.81
CA LEU A 422 4.17 -3.17 22.01
C LEU A 422 3.93 -3.63 20.56
N LEU A 423 3.28 -4.78 20.39
CA LEU A 423 2.93 -5.31 19.07
C LEU A 423 2.11 -4.30 18.29
N SER A 424 0.96 -3.89 18.84
CA SER A 424 0.07 -2.94 18.19
C SER A 424 0.73 -1.57 17.97
N GLY A 425 1.49 -1.07 18.96
CA GLY A 425 2.22 0.18 18.84
C GLY A 425 3.28 0.17 17.74
N SER A 426 4.02 -0.94 17.59
CA SER A 426 5.00 -1.11 16.51
C SER A 426 4.35 -1.16 15.13
N MET A 427 3.21 -1.87 14.99
CA MET A 427 2.44 -1.89 13.75
C MET A 427 1.87 -0.52 13.39
N MET A 428 1.25 0.19 14.35
CA MET A 428 0.68 1.53 14.13
C MET A 428 1.76 2.56 13.77
N ALA A 429 2.92 2.51 14.42
CA ALA A 429 4.02 3.41 14.12
C ALA A 429 4.59 3.15 12.72
N LEU A 430 4.82 1.88 12.35
CA LEU A 430 5.33 1.52 11.02
C LEU A 430 4.35 1.91 9.91
N LEU A 431 3.06 1.55 10.04
CA LEU A 431 2.03 1.91 9.07
C LEU A 431 1.84 3.43 8.99
N GLY A 432 1.83 4.12 10.14
CA GLY A 432 1.71 5.59 10.19
C GLY A 432 2.90 6.31 9.55
N ILE A 433 4.13 5.83 9.76
CA ILE A 433 5.33 6.36 9.11
C ILE A 433 5.22 6.17 7.58
N THR A 434 4.83 4.96 7.13
CA THR A 434 4.64 4.70 5.70
C THR A 434 3.57 5.60 5.09
N LEU A 435 2.43 5.81 5.78
CA LEU A 435 1.37 6.74 5.34
C LEU A 435 1.87 8.18 5.16
N VAL A 436 2.79 8.64 6.01
CA VAL A 436 3.32 10.02 5.96
C VAL A 436 4.43 10.17 4.92
N VAL A 437 5.32 9.18 4.80
CA VAL A 437 6.53 9.28 3.96
C VAL A 437 6.25 8.87 2.52
N ALA A 438 5.55 7.77 2.32
CA ALA A 438 5.31 7.18 1.01
C ALA A 438 4.02 6.34 1.05
N PRO A 439 2.84 6.98 1.06
CA PRO A 439 1.55 6.27 1.16
C PRO A 439 1.34 5.27 0.01
N ALA A 440 1.94 5.53 -1.16
CA ALA A 440 1.95 4.61 -2.29
C ALA A 440 2.50 3.21 -1.96
N LEU A 441 3.45 3.11 -1.02
CA LEU A 441 4.00 1.82 -0.61
C LEU A 441 2.96 0.90 0.04
N LEU A 442 1.86 1.44 0.59
CA LEU A 442 0.80 0.62 1.18
C LEU A 442 -0.14 0.00 0.13
N ASN A 443 -0.07 0.44 -1.12
CA ASN A 443 -0.77 -0.21 -2.23
C ASN A 443 -0.13 -1.56 -2.57
N GLU A 444 1.15 -1.74 -2.22
CA GLU A 444 1.88 -2.99 -2.41
C GLU A 444 1.60 -3.96 -1.25
N VAL A 445 1.00 -5.10 -1.57
CA VAL A 445 0.71 -6.17 -0.61
C VAL A 445 2.00 -6.69 0.05
N THR A 446 3.10 -6.73 -0.70
CA THR A 446 4.43 -7.12 -0.18
C THR A 446 4.86 -6.20 0.94
N THR A 447 4.75 -4.88 0.76
CA THR A 447 5.06 -3.88 1.78
C THR A 447 4.18 -4.07 3.00
N ALA A 448 2.86 -4.25 2.83
CA ALA A 448 1.96 -4.50 3.95
C ALA A 448 2.39 -5.74 4.77
N LEU A 449 2.74 -6.84 4.10
CA LEU A 449 3.23 -8.06 4.76
C LEU A 449 4.60 -7.86 5.44
N LEU A 450 5.52 -7.15 4.80
CA LEU A 450 6.84 -6.84 5.37
C LEU A 450 6.71 -5.95 6.61
N LEU A 451 5.80 -4.97 6.61
CA LEU A 451 5.54 -4.11 7.78
C LEU A 451 4.96 -4.93 8.95
N LEU A 452 4.05 -5.87 8.67
CA LEU A 452 3.51 -6.78 9.68
C LEU A 452 4.59 -7.71 10.28
N LEU A 453 5.43 -8.29 9.42
CA LEU A 453 6.56 -9.13 9.84
C LEU A 453 7.57 -8.31 10.64
N ALA A 454 7.92 -7.12 10.18
CA ALA A 454 8.84 -6.21 10.86
C ALA A 454 8.31 -5.84 12.25
N ALA A 455 7.03 -5.49 12.39
CA ALA A 455 6.41 -5.23 13.68
C ALA A 455 6.50 -6.43 14.63
N GLY A 456 6.22 -7.63 14.12
CA GLY A 456 6.34 -8.88 14.86
C GLY A 456 7.77 -9.14 15.34
N ILE A 457 8.76 -8.97 14.46
CA ILE A 457 10.19 -9.15 14.77
C ILE A 457 10.65 -8.11 15.79
N ILE A 458 10.34 -6.82 15.59
CA ILE A 458 10.66 -5.74 16.54
C ILE A 458 10.10 -6.07 17.92
N THR A 459 8.84 -6.49 17.99
CA THR A 459 8.20 -6.89 19.24
C THR A 459 8.91 -8.07 19.89
N ALA A 460 9.20 -9.13 19.12
CA ALA A 460 9.89 -10.32 19.63
C ALA A 460 11.29 -10.00 20.17
N VAL A 461 12.06 -9.19 19.44
CA VAL A 461 13.41 -8.76 19.82
C VAL A 461 13.36 -7.90 21.08
N LEU A 462 12.48 -6.89 21.14
CA LEU A 462 12.36 -6.02 22.32
C LEU A 462 11.88 -6.78 23.56
N VAL A 463 10.94 -7.72 23.41
CA VAL A 463 10.52 -8.60 24.51
C VAL A 463 11.65 -9.53 24.95
N TRP A 464 12.44 -10.05 24.01
CA TRP A 464 13.61 -10.87 24.33
C TRP A 464 14.68 -10.06 25.08
N LEU A 465 14.96 -8.85 24.63
CA LEU A 465 15.89 -7.91 25.28
C LEU A 465 15.44 -7.54 26.71
N ASP A 466 14.17 -7.18 26.89
CA ASP A 466 13.57 -6.90 28.21
C ASP A 466 13.76 -8.08 29.16
N ARG A 467 13.48 -9.30 28.67
CA ARG A 467 13.65 -10.54 29.43
C ARG A 467 15.11 -10.84 29.79
N HIS A 468 16.06 -10.58 28.89
CA HIS A 468 17.46 -10.97 29.08
C HIS A 468 18.31 -9.92 29.80
N TYR A 469 18.03 -8.62 29.62
CA TYR A 469 18.86 -7.54 30.16
C TYR A 469 18.30 -6.93 31.45
N ILE A 470 17.02 -6.52 31.46
CA ILE A 470 16.46 -5.72 32.58
C ILE A 470 16.24 -6.59 33.83
N HIS A 471 15.86 -7.86 33.67
CA HIS A 471 15.66 -8.76 34.81
C HIS A 471 16.96 -9.24 35.47
N ARG A 472 18.11 -9.18 34.78
CA ARG A 472 19.42 -9.57 35.36
C ARG A 472 20.02 -8.48 36.25
N GLU A 473 19.72 -7.21 36.02
CA GLU A 473 20.21 -6.12 36.90
C GLU A 473 19.53 -6.13 38.27
N HIS A 474 18.22 -6.43 38.35
CA HIS A 474 17.53 -6.56 39.63
C HIS A 474 18.01 -7.75 40.47
N MET A 475 18.33 -8.89 39.85
CA MET A 475 18.92 -10.05 40.55
C MET A 475 20.39 -9.83 40.93
N GLY A 476 21.12 -8.98 40.20
CA GLY A 476 22.50 -8.59 40.51
C GLY A 476 22.60 -7.65 41.72
N HIS A 477 21.61 -6.77 41.92
CA HIS A 477 21.53 -5.92 43.11
C HIS A 477 21.01 -6.66 44.34
N ALA A 478 20.07 -7.59 44.19
CA ALA A 478 19.58 -8.42 45.31
C ALA A 478 20.67 -9.33 45.93
N ARG A 479 21.67 -9.76 45.14
CA ARG A 479 22.83 -10.52 45.63
C ARG A 479 24.00 -9.68 46.17
N ARG A 480 23.95 -8.35 46.01
CA ARG A 480 24.96 -7.42 46.56
C ARG A 480 24.49 -6.67 47.80
N GLY A 481 23.22 -6.83 48.17
CA GLY A 481 22.63 -6.28 49.40
C GLY A 481 22.29 -7.32 50.46
N SER A 482 22.77 -8.56 50.32
CA SER A 482 22.68 -9.63 51.33
C SER A 482 24.02 -9.92 51.96
#